data_AF-A0A353LIJ0-F1
#
_entry.id   AF-A0A353LIJ0-F1
#
_cell.length_a   1.000
_cell.length_b   1.000
_cell.length_c   1.000
_cell.angle_alpha   90.00
_cell.angle_beta   90.00
_cell.angle_gamma   90.00
#
_symmetry.space_group_name_H-M   'P 1'
#
loop_
_entity.id
_entity.type
_entity.pdbx_description
1 polymer ?
#
loop_
_entity_poly.entity_id
_entity_poly.type
_entity_poly.pdbx_seq_one_letter_code
_entity_poly.pdbx_strand_id
1 'polypeptide(L)'
;YALVNLMKAFGNIKNDIEKVMDLYFSICSLEMNCKELSESFLFLANNGVVPHTGERILSPSRTKRTNALMQTCGFYDEAGQFTFKVGLPGKSGVGGGIVAVHPEKYAIAVWSPRLNKKGNSYKGMLFLEEFTTKTKLSIF
;
A
#
# COMPACT_ATOMS: atom_id res chain seq x y z
N TYR A 1 16.63 13.09 5.56
CA TYR A 1 17.30 13.67 6.75
C TYR A 1 16.53 14.80 7.44
N ALA A 2 15.96 15.80 6.75
CA ALA A 2 15.26 16.91 7.43
C ALA A 2 14.09 16.45 8.33
N LEU A 3 13.18 15.61 7.81
CA LEU A 3 12.00 15.14 8.56
C LEU A 3 12.37 14.31 9.79
N VAL A 4 13.38 13.43 9.71
CA VAL A 4 13.81 12.61 10.86
C VAL A 4 14.45 13.47 11.95
N ASN A 5 15.20 14.52 11.59
CA ASN A 5 15.73 15.48 12.56
C ASN A 5 14.60 16.25 13.26
N LEU A 6 13.59 16.69 12.50
CA LEU A 6 12.41 17.34 13.08
C LEU A 6 11.66 16.43 14.05
N MET A 7 11.40 15.18 13.64
CA MET A 7 10.75 14.18 14.50
C MET A 7 11.56 13.90 15.78
N LYS A 8 12.89 13.85 15.68
CA LYS A 8 13.78 13.66 16.84
C LYS A 8 13.77 14.87 17.77
N ALA A 9 13.79 16.09 17.23
CA ALA A 9 13.69 17.33 18.02
C ALA A 9 12.39 17.39 18.85
N PHE A 10 11.29 16.86 18.32
CA PHE A 10 10.01 16.72 19.04
C PHE A 10 9.90 15.46 19.91
N GLY A 11 10.96 14.65 20.03
CA GLY A 11 10.97 13.45 20.87
C GLY A 11 10.18 12.25 20.32
N ASN A 12 9.71 12.31 19.06
CA ASN A 12 8.99 11.19 18.42
C ASN A 12 9.92 10.02 18.05
N ILE A 13 11.22 10.30 17.88
CA ILE A 13 12.25 9.29 17.59
C ILE A 13 13.37 9.45 18.63
N LYS A 14 13.68 8.35 19.33
CA LYS A 14 14.76 8.30 20.33
C LYS A 14 16.03 7.61 19.81
N ASN A 15 15.90 6.87 18.73
CA ASN A 15 16.98 6.11 18.11
C ASN A 15 18.01 7.01 17.41
N ASP A 16 19.17 6.44 17.12
CA ASP A 16 20.18 7.07 16.27
C ASP A 16 19.61 7.35 14.86
N ILE A 17 19.90 8.53 14.31
CA ILE A 17 19.30 8.97 13.04
C ILE A 17 19.83 8.13 11.87
N GLU A 18 21.13 7.86 11.84
CA GLU A 18 21.74 7.11 10.74
C GLU A 18 21.16 5.69 10.69
N LYS A 19 21.01 5.03 11.84
CA LYS A 19 20.35 3.71 11.90
C LYS A 19 18.91 3.71 11.42
N VAL A 20 18.14 4.76 11.74
CA VAL A 20 16.74 4.88 11.29
C VAL A 20 16.67 5.10 9.79
N MET A 21 17.54 5.96 9.26
CA MET A 21 17.57 6.27 7.83
C MET A 21 18.09 5.09 7.00
N ASP A 22 19.11 4.39 7.47
CA ASP A 22 19.64 3.17 6.85
C ASP A 22 18.54 2.09 6.69
N LEU A 23 17.77 1.84 7.77
CA LEU A 23 16.63 0.93 7.72
C LEU A 23 15.55 1.42 6.76
N TYR A 24 15.20 2.71 6.79
CA TYR A 24 14.18 3.29 5.92
C TYR A 24 14.55 3.13 4.45
N PHE A 25 15.79 3.46 4.08
CA PHE A 25 16.29 3.30 2.71
C PHE A 25 16.32 1.83 2.30
N SER A 26 16.80 0.94 3.17
CA SER A 26 16.81 -0.50 2.90
C SER A 26 15.41 -1.05 2.59
N ILE A 27 14.39 -0.67 3.38
CA ILE A 27 13.00 -1.09 3.13
C ILE A 27 12.47 -0.50 1.82
N CYS A 28 12.78 0.76 1.50
CA CYS A 28 12.35 1.41 0.25
C CYS A 28 13.09 0.93 -0.99
N SER A 29 14.22 0.24 -0.84
CA SER A 29 15.02 -0.32 -1.93
C SER A 29 14.75 -1.80 -2.19
N LEU A 30 13.81 -2.42 -1.49
CA LEU A 30 13.36 -3.78 -1.80
C LEU A 30 12.70 -3.80 -3.18
N GLU A 31 13.08 -4.78 -4.00
CA GLU A 31 12.52 -5.00 -5.32
C GLU A 31 11.61 -6.22 -5.32
N MET A 32 10.47 -6.09 -6.01
CA MET A 32 9.49 -7.16 -6.20
C MET A 32 8.84 -7.01 -7.58
N ASN A 33 8.55 -8.14 -8.23
CA ASN A 33 7.63 -8.14 -9.37
C ASN A 33 6.16 -8.06 -8.89
N CYS A 34 5.22 -7.87 -9.83
CA CYS A 34 3.78 -7.76 -9.48
C CYS A 34 3.25 -9.00 -8.75
N LYS A 35 3.72 -10.21 -9.09
CA LYS A 35 3.28 -11.45 -8.43
C LYS A 35 3.70 -11.42 -6.96
N GLU A 36 4.98 -11.19 -6.68
CA GLU A 36 5.54 -11.08 -5.33
C GLU A 36 4.86 -9.98 -4.51
N LEU A 37 4.63 -8.81 -5.11
CA LEU A 37 3.94 -7.71 -4.43
C LEU A 37 2.48 -8.07 -4.10
N SER A 38 1.76 -8.73 -5.01
CA SER A 38 0.39 -9.19 -4.72
C SER A 38 0.35 -10.27 -3.62
N GLU A 39 1.29 -11.21 -3.64
CA GLU A 39 1.37 -12.30 -2.67
C GLU A 39 1.72 -11.79 -1.27
N SER A 40 2.64 -10.83 -1.17
CA SER A 40 3.04 -10.22 0.10
C SER A 40 1.93 -9.41 0.78
N PHE A 41 0.89 -8.98 0.05
CA PHE A 41 -0.28 -8.28 0.60
C PHE A 41 -1.50 -9.18 0.79
N LEU A 42 -1.46 -10.44 0.31
CA LEU A 42 -2.63 -11.33 0.29
C LEU A 42 -3.18 -11.63 1.70
N PHE A 43 -2.32 -11.65 2.72
CA PHE A 43 -2.75 -11.83 4.11
C PHE A 43 -3.72 -10.73 4.58
N LEU A 44 -3.67 -9.53 4.00
CA LEU A 44 -4.58 -8.43 4.31
C LEU A 44 -5.99 -8.63 3.72
N ALA A 45 -6.10 -9.38 2.63
CA ALA A 45 -7.38 -9.85 2.11
C ALA A 45 -7.96 -10.96 2.99
N ASN A 46 -7.10 -11.70 3.70
CA ASN A 46 -7.45 -12.91 4.44
C ASN A 46 -7.32 -12.75 5.97
N ASN A 47 -7.88 -11.67 6.52
CA ASN A 47 -7.97 -11.44 7.97
C ASN A 47 -6.65 -11.59 8.76
N GLY A 48 -5.53 -11.27 8.11
CA GLY A 48 -4.21 -11.27 8.68
C GLY A 48 -3.43 -12.58 8.52
N VAL A 49 -3.95 -13.54 7.73
CA VAL A 49 -3.39 -14.89 7.59
C VAL A 49 -2.93 -15.15 6.16
N VAL A 50 -1.71 -15.63 5.98
CA VAL A 50 -1.18 -16.04 4.68
C VAL A 50 -1.92 -17.30 4.22
N PRO A 51 -2.67 -17.29 3.10
CA PRO A 51 -3.56 -18.40 2.75
C PRO A 51 -2.87 -19.74 2.50
N HIS A 52 -1.65 -19.73 1.95
CA HIS A 52 -0.94 -20.94 1.54
C HIS A 52 -0.13 -21.59 2.67
N THR A 53 0.26 -20.83 3.70
CA THR A 53 1.00 -21.35 4.87
C THR A 53 0.14 -21.48 6.13
N GLY A 54 -0.98 -20.76 6.20
CA GLY A 54 -1.77 -20.62 7.43
C GLY A 54 -1.11 -19.72 8.49
N GLU A 55 0.02 -19.09 8.18
CA GLU A 55 0.75 -18.23 9.11
C GLU A 55 -0.04 -16.94 9.38
N ARG A 56 -0.18 -16.58 10.66
CA ARG A 56 -0.82 -15.33 11.08
C ARG A 56 0.21 -14.21 11.21
N ILE A 57 0.14 -13.24 10.31
CA ILE A 57 0.96 -12.01 10.34
C ILE A 57 0.31 -10.93 11.21
N LEU A 58 -1.02 -10.76 11.10
CA LEU A 58 -1.79 -9.79 11.87
C LEU A 58 -3.03 -10.43 12.50
N SER A 59 -3.53 -9.81 13.58
CA SER A 59 -4.88 -10.10 14.07
C SER A 59 -5.94 -9.52 13.12
N PRO A 60 -7.19 -10.02 13.15
CA PRO A 60 -8.27 -9.45 12.31
C PRO A 60 -8.48 -7.95 12.57
N SER A 61 -8.41 -7.52 13.84
CA SER A 61 -8.52 -6.11 14.22
C SER A 61 -7.39 -5.24 13.63
N ARG A 62 -6.14 -5.72 13.70
CA ARG A 62 -5.00 -5.01 13.08
C ARG A 62 -5.11 -4.99 11.56
N THR A 63 -5.56 -6.07 10.94
CA THR A 63 -5.81 -6.16 9.49
C THR A 63 -6.83 -5.12 9.05
N LYS A 64 -7.97 -5.02 9.75
CA LYS A 64 -8.98 -3.98 9.49
C LYS A 64 -8.40 -2.57 9.58
N ARG A 65 -7.57 -2.29 10.60
CA ARG A 65 -6.95 -0.96 10.77
C ARG A 65 -5.90 -0.66 9.69
N THR A 66 -5.11 -1.65 9.28
CA THR A 66 -4.15 -1.51 8.17
C THR A 66 -4.88 -1.22 6.86
N ASN A 67 -5.94 -1.96 6.54
CA ASN A 67 -6.76 -1.70 5.35
C ASN A 67 -7.41 -0.31 5.40
N ALA A 68 -7.87 0.14 6.57
CA ALA A 68 -8.40 1.49 6.73
C ALA A 68 -7.32 2.56 6.44
N LEU A 69 -6.10 2.41 6.95
CA LEU A 69 -4.99 3.33 6.64
C LEU A 69 -4.64 3.33 5.14
N MET A 70 -4.59 2.15 4.51
CA MET A 70 -4.41 2.04 3.06
C MET A 70 -5.51 2.80 2.31
N GLN A 71 -6.77 2.69 2.74
CA GLN A 71 -7.87 3.43 2.13
C GLN A 71 -7.71 4.96 2.27
N THR A 72 -7.40 5.44 3.47
CA THR A 72 -7.50 6.88 3.78
C THR A 72 -6.25 7.67 3.44
N CYS A 73 -5.06 7.06 3.39
CA CYS A 73 -3.80 7.76 3.13
C CYS A 73 -2.85 7.00 2.19
N GLY A 74 -3.32 5.96 1.50
CA GLY A 74 -2.47 5.11 0.66
C GLY A 74 -1.90 5.77 -0.60
N PHE A 75 -2.53 6.84 -1.08
CA PHE A 75 -2.25 7.48 -2.38
C PHE A 75 -1.91 8.97 -2.27
N TYR A 76 -1.21 9.36 -1.19
CA TYR A 76 -0.85 10.76 -0.94
C TYR A 76 -2.11 11.65 -0.94
N ASP A 77 -2.07 12.79 -1.65
CA ASP A 77 -3.18 13.71 -1.82
C ASP A 77 -4.37 13.13 -2.62
N GLU A 78 -4.22 11.95 -3.24
CA GLU A 78 -5.25 11.33 -4.08
C GLU A 78 -5.97 10.15 -3.41
N ALA A 79 -5.77 9.90 -2.11
CA ALA A 79 -6.44 8.79 -1.42
C ALA A 79 -7.97 8.83 -1.54
N GLY A 80 -8.58 10.02 -1.41
CA GLY A 80 -10.02 10.19 -1.61
C GLY A 80 -10.47 9.91 -3.04
N GLN A 81 -9.72 10.35 -4.05
CA GLN A 81 -10.02 10.11 -5.46
C GLN A 81 -9.86 8.63 -5.83
N PHE A 82 -8.82 7.97 -5.32
CA PHE A 82 -8.66 6.52 -5.49
C PHE A 82 -9.82 5.76 -4.85
N THR A 83 -10.21 6.15 -3.63
CA THR A 83 -11.38 5.57 -2.93
C THR A 83 -12.65 5.72 -3.75
N PHE A 84 -12.91 6.92 -4.30
CA PHE A 84 -14.11 7.20 -5.08
C PHE A 84 -14.15 6.45 -6.42
N LYS A 85 -13.02 6.36 -7.13
CA LYS A 85 -12.95 5.77 -8.48
C LYS A 85 -12.74 4.27 -8.47
N VAL A 86 -11.92 3.76 -7.56
CA VAL A 86 -11.51 2.35 -7.51
C VAL A 86 -12.26 1.60 -6.43
N GLY A 87 -12.47 2.20 -5.26
CA GLY A 87 -13.26 1.58 -4.18
C GLY A 87 -12.56 0.42 -3.49
N LEU A 88 -11.24 0.44 -3.39
CA LEU A 88 -10.45 -0.57 -2.67
C LEU A 88 -9.42 0.10 -1.72
N PRO A 89 -9.05 -0.55 -0.61
CA PRO A 89 -7.84 -0.22 0.13
C PRO A 89 -6.61 -0.41 -0.76
N GLY A 90 -5.69 0.54 -0.81
CA GLY A 90 -4.46 0.36 -1.57
C GLY A 90 -3.28 1.21 -1.11
N LYS A 91 -2.12 0.98 -1.72
CA LYS A 91 -0.91 1.77 -1.49
C LYS A 91 -0.17 1.95 -2.81
N SER A 92 0.28 3.17 -3.09
CA SER A 92 1.17 3.48 -4.21
C SER A 92 2.63 3.65 -3.77
N GLY A 93 3.55 3.47 -4.71
CA GLY A 93 4.96 3.85 -4.57
C GLY A 93 5.45 4.63 -5.79
N VAL A 94 6.40 5.55 -5.56
CA VAL A 94 7.00 6.37 -6.63
C VAL A 94 7.81 5.55 -7.65
N GLY A 95 8.15 4.30 -7.34
CA GLY A 95 8.66 3.33 -8.31
C GLY A 95 7.65 2.88 -9.36
N GLY A 96 6.39 3.34 -9.28
CA GLY A 96 5.32 3.05 -10.25
C GLY A 96 4.46 1.83 -9.89
N GLY A 97 4.69 1.20 -8.74
CA GLY A 97 3.89 0.11 -8.22
C GLY A 97 2.65 0.60 -7.46
N ILE A 98 1.54 -0.11 -7.62
CA ILE A 98 0.33 0.03 -6.80
C ILE A 98 -0.10 -1.36 -6.36
N VAL A 99 -0.44 -1.51 -5.10
CA VAL A 99 -1.13 -2.69 -4.57
C VAL A 99 -2.50 -2.27 -4.03
N ALA A 100 -3.53 -3.06 -4.32
CA ALA A 100 -4.88 -2.88 -3.80
C ALA A 100 -5.43 -4.20 -3.27
N VAL A 101 -6.27 -4.14 -2.24
CA VAL A 101 -6.77 -5.30 -1.52
C VAL A 101 -8.29 -5.25 -1.51
N HIS A 102 -8.95 -6.28 -2.04
CA HIS A 102 -10.36 -6.52 -1.77
C HIS A 102 -10.46 -7.52 -0.60
N PRO A 103 -10.93 -7.10 0.58
CA PRO A 103 -11.14 -8.00 1.71
C PRO A 103 -11.93 -9.25 1.29
N GLU A 104 -11.49 -10.41 1.76
CA GLU A 104 -12.10 -11.72 1.54
C GLU A 104 -12.14 -12.20 0.07
N LYS A 105 -11.48 -11.49 -0.86
CA LYS A 105 -11.45 -11.88 -2.28
C LYS A 105 -10.05 -11.98 -2.86
N TYR A 106 -9.29 -10.89 -2.91
CA TYR A 106 -7.99 -10.87 -3.60
C TYR A 106 -7.10 -9.70 -3.15
N ALA A 107 -5.80 -9.83 -3.45
CA ALA A 107 -4.88 -8.71 -3.56
C ALA A 107 -4.44 -8.59 -5.03
N ILE A 108 -4.34 -7.37 -5.54
CA ILE A 108 -3.94 -7.09 -6.92
C ILE A 108 -2.79 -6.08 -6.91
N ALA A 109 -1.77 -6.35 -7.71
CA ALA A 109 -0.66 -5.44 -7.93
C ALA A 109 -0.59 -5.05 -9.40
N VAL A 110 -0.34 -3.77 -9.65
CA VAL A 110 -0.07 -3.21 -10.98
C VAL A 110 1.22 -2.41 -10.94
N TRP A 111 1.95 -2.40 -12.05
CA TRP A 111 3.16 -1.61 -12.17
C TRP A 111 3.25 -0.94 -13.53
N SER A 112 3.51 0.36 -13.50
CA SER A 112 3.86 1.15 -14.67
C SER A 112 4.64 2.39 -14.21
N PRO A 113 5.87 2.62 -14.69
CA PRO A 113 6.78 3.61 -14.09
C PRO A 113 6.32 5.06 -14.27
N ARG A 114 5.56 5.38 -15.33
CA ARG A 114 5.11 6.76 -15.57
C ARG A 114 4.10 7.20 -14.51
N LEU A 115 4.47 8.21 -13.73
CA LEU A 115 3.63 8.81 -12.69
C LEU A 115 2.74 9.95 -13.24
N ASN A 116 1.63 10.21 -12.56
CA ASN A 116 0.81 11.41 -12.73
C ASN A 116 1.42 12.59 -11.93
N LYS A 117 0.78 13.77 -11.98
CA LYS A 117 1.24 14.99 -11.27
C LYS A 117 1.26 14.86 -9.74
N LYS A 118 0.64 13.82 -9.19
CA LYS A 118 0.50 13.56 -7.75
C LYS A 118 1.37 12.40 -7.25
N GLY A 119 2.22 11.84 -8.11
CA GLY A 119 3.19 10.81 -7.75
C GLY A 119 2.66 9.38 -7.81
N ASN A 120 1.47 9.14 -8.37
CA ASN A 120 0.88 7.81 -8.51
C ASN A 120 1.02 7.28 -9.95
N SER A 121 1.13 5.96 -10.14
CA SER A 121 1.24 5.36 -11.48
C SER A 121 0.03 5.68 -12.35
N TYR A 122 0.22 6.41 -13.45
CA TYR A 122 -0.89 6.89 -14.28
C TYR A 122 -1.69 5.73 -14.89
N LYS A 123 -1.00 4.79 -15.55
CA LYS A 123 -1.65 3.61 -16.15
C LYS A 123 -2.18 2.64 -15.08
N GLY A 124 -1.49 2.52 -13.95
CA GLY A 124 -1.93 1.66 -12.85
C GLY A 124 -3.27 2.12 -12.27
N MET A 125 -3.43 3.43 -12.05
CA MET A 125 -4.70 4.01 -11.58
C MET A 125 -5.84 3.76 -12.57
N LEU A 126 -5.62 4.03 -13.86
CA LEU A 126 -6.63 3.80 -14.92
C LEU A 126 -7.04 2.33 -15.02
N PHE A 127 -6.08 1.42 -14.96
CA PHE A 127 -6.38 -0.01 -14.98
C PHE A 127 -7.25 -0.41 -13.80
N LEU A 128 -6.93 0.03 -12.59
CA LEU A 128 -7.67 -0.35 -11.39
C LEU A 128 -9.10 0.22 -11.40
N GLU A 129 -9.29 1.46 -11.85
CA GLU A 129 -10.62 2.07 -12.03
C GLU A 129 -11.47 1.26 -13.03
N GLU A 130 -10.91 0.92 -14.18
CA GLU A 130 -11.60 0.13 -15.20
C GLU A 130 -11.88 -1.30 -14.73
N PHE A 131 -10.94 -1.90 -14.00
CA PHE A 131 -11.06 -3.26 -13.47
C PHE A 131 -12.21 -3.37 -12.48
N THR A 132 -12.29 -2.47 -11.48
CA THR A 132 -13.37 -2.53 -10.48
C THR A 132 -14.71 -2.13 -11.09
N THR A 133 -14.73 -1.23 -12.08
CA THR A 133 -15.92 -0.90 -12.87
C THR A 133 -16.48 -2.12 -13.61
N LYS A 134 -15.62 -2.85 -14.34
CA LYS A 134 -16.03 -4.02 -15.12
C LYS A 134 -16.43 -5.21 -14.25
N THR A 135 -15.70 -5.44 -13.17
CA THR A 135 -15.93 -6.57 -12.27
C THR A 135 -17.02 -6.30 -11.24
N LYS A 136 -17.39 -5.03 -11.03
CA LYS A 136 -18.29 -4.56 -9.95
C LYS A 136 -17.76 -4.93 -8.55
N LEU A 137 -16.43 -4.99 -8.40
CA LEU A 137 -15.75 -5.35 -7.16
C LEU A 137 -15.16 -4.11 -6.50
N SER A 138 -16.06 -3.30 -5.94
CA SER A 138 -15.77 -2.20 -5.01
C SER A 138 -16.23 -2.62 -3.60
N ILE A 139 -15.61 -2.08 -2.55
CA ILE A 139 -16.09 -2.25 -1.16
C ILE A 139 -17.19 -1.23 -0.76
N PHE A 140 -17.53 -0.33 -1.66
CA PHE A 140 -18.62 0.64 -1.58
C PHE A 140 -19.68 0.36 -2.64
#